data_AF-A0A7S1RFX3-F1
#
_entry.id   AF-A0A7S1RFX3-F1
#
_cell.length_a   1.000
_cell.length_b   1.000
_cell.length_c   1.000
_cell.angle_alpha   90.00
_cell.angle_beta   90.00
_cell.angle_gamma   90.00
#
_symmetry.space_group_name_H-M   'P 1'
#
loop_
_entity.id
_entity.type
_entity.pdbx_description
1 polymer ?
#
loop_
_entity_poly.entity_id
_entity_poly.type
_entity_poly.pdbx_seq_one_letter_code
_entity_poly.pdbx_strand_id
1 'polypeptide(L)'
;TTNFIIITERVPFAEVGGKWLRRPPRPFEIEGPYDKCKDFQLRDSEKEYYVLLMQMTGRLAGVHKSGRFGNEDAVSANLTKPPAGPENPMAYGFNPVGSSGEAVESYKRKLDVGVKFFGETASVVFPPYATEQSFQDKFTRTLLTWNAYSGEIEYFKVSSADYVALGHNNLNVDNAYFWRD
;
A
#
# COMPACT_ATOMS: atom_id res chain seq x y z
N THR A 1 0.10 9.55 -10.19
CA THR A 1 0.28 8.55 -11.26
C THR A 1 -1.04 7.83 -11.42
N THR A 2 -1.65 7.90 -12.61
CA THR A 2 -2.88 7.16 -12.91
C THR A 2 -2.48 5.98 -13.78
N ASN A 3 -2.58 4.76 -13.24
CA ASN A 3 -2.38 3.54 -14.01
C ASN A 3 -3.70 3.18 -14.67
N PHE A 4 -3.71 3.11 -16.00
CA PHE A 4 -4.87 2.62 -16.75
C PHE A 4 -4.63 1.16 -17.10
N ILE A 5 -5.48 0.28 -16.58
CA ILE A 5 -5.58 -1.09 -17.08
C ILE A 5 -6.69 -1.07 -18.13
N ILE A 6 -6.38 -1.50 -19.36
CA ILE A 6 -7.41 -1.72 -20.37
C ILE A 6 -8.08 -3.06 -20.04
N ILE A 7 -9.24 -2.98 -19.42
CA ILE A 7 -10.14 -4.12 -19.27
C ILE A 7 -10.91 -4.22 -20.59
N THR A 8 -10.53 -5.18 -21.44
CA THR A 8 -11.15 -5.39 -22.77
C THR A 8 -12.53 -6.04 -22.68
N GLU A 9 -12.88 -6.61 -21.53
CA GLU A 9 -14.11 -7.36 -21.31
C GLU A 9 -14.85 -6.84 -20.08
N ARG A 10 -16.16 -6.61 -20.21
CA ARG A 10 -16.96 -6.13 -19.06
C ARG A 10 -16.95 -7.19 -17.96
N VAL A 11 -16.44 -6.82 -16.77
CA VAL A 11 -16.57 -7.66 -15.57
C VAL A 11 -18.07 -7.82 -15.23
N PRO A 12 -18.60 -9.06 -15.20
CA PRO A 12 -20.01 -9.31 -14.98
C PRO A 12 -20.34 -9.27 -13.47
N PHE A 13 -20.24 -8.09 -12.87
CA PHE A 13 -20.63 -7.90 -11.48
C PHE A 13 -22.10 -8.28 -11.26
N ALA A 14 -22.35 -9.02 -10.19
CA ALA A 14 -23.69 -9.35 -9.73
C ALA A 14 -24.45 -8.10 -9.24
N GLU A 15 -23.69 -7.06 -8.85
CA GLU A 15 -24.20 -5.77 -8.39
C GLU A 15 -23.73 -4.65 -9.30
N VAL A 16 -24.68 -3.87 -9.81
CA VAL A 16 -24.38 -2.79 -10.74
C VAL A 16 -24.86 -1.47 -10.14
N GLY A 17 -23.98 -0.47 -10.11
CA GLY A 17 -24.29 0.88 -9.65
C GLY A 17 -24.42 1.03 -8.13
N GLY A 18 -23.61 0.29 -7.35
CA GLY A 18 -23.55 0.41 -5.89
C GLY A 18 -24.79 -0.09 -5.15
N LYS A 19 -25.67 -0.84 -5.83
CA LYS A 19 -26.86 -1.45 -5.21
C LYS A 19 -26.55 -2.87 -4.81
N TRP A 20 -26.49 -3.09 -3.50
CA TRP A 20 -26.39 -4.42 -2.91
C TRP A 20 -27.52 -5.33 -3.42
N LEU A 21 -27.19 -6.56 -3.81
CA LEU A 21 -28.18 -7.59 -4.01
C LEU A 21 -28.94 -7.80 -2.70
N ARG A 22 -30.27 -7.90 -2.79
CA ARG A 22 -31.13 -8.28 -1.65
C ARG A 22 -30.89 -9.71 -1.16
N ARG A 23 -30.06 -10.47 -1.89
CA ARG A 23 -29.61 -11.82 -1.56
C ARG A 23 -28.07 -11.85 -1.55
N PRO A 24 -27.46 -12.84 -0.89
CA PRO A 24 -26.05 -13.15 -1.13
C PRO A 24 -25.79 -13.49 -2.61
N PRO A 25 -24.60 -13.21 -3.16
CA PRO A 25 -24.16 -13.73 -4.46
C PRO A 25 -24.25 -15.25 -4.50
N ARG A 26 -24.55 -15.82 -5.67
CA ARG A 26 -24.43 -17.27 -5.91
C ARG A 26 -22.95 -17.65 -6.07
N PRO A 27 -22.61 -18.94 -5.98
CA PRO A 27 -21.30 -19.42 -6.40
C PRO A 27 -20.86 -18.82 -7.74
N PHE A 28 -19.64 -18.30 -7.75
CA PHE A 28 -18.95 -17.66 -8.88
C PHE A 28 -19.58 -16.37 -9.40
N GLU A 29 -20.61 -15.83 -8.74
CA GLU A 29 -21.06 -14.46 -8.99
C GLU A 29 -20.07 -13.47 -8.37
N ILE A 30 -19.55 -12.55 -9.20
CA ILE A 30 -18.60 -11.54 -8.75
C ILE A 30 -19.35 -10.46 -7.97
N GLU A 31 -18.94 -10.20 -6.74
CA GLU A 31 -19.46 -9.10 -5.90
C GLU A 31 -19.31 -7.75 -6.59
N GLY A 32 -20.16 -6.78 -6.25
CA GLY A 32 -20.03 -5.42 -6.77
C GLY A 32 -18.68 -4.79 -6.44
N PRO A 33 -18.28 -3.75 -7.20
CA PRO A 33 -17.09 -2.98 -6.85
C PRO A 33 -17.31 -2.28 -5.50
N TYR A 34 -16.30 -2.36 -4.64
CA TYR A 34 -16.29 -1.66 -3.36
C TYR A 34 -15.84 -0.21 -3.54
N ASP A 35 -16.47 0.69 -2.78
CA ASP A 35 -16.04 2.08 -2.71
C ASP A 35 -14.77 2.20 -1.86
N LYS A 36 -13.86 3.07 -2.29
CA LYS A 36 -12.62 3.36 -1.57
C LYS A 36 -12.88 3.83 -0.15
N CYS A 37 -12.15 3.24 0.81
CA CYS A 37 -12.22 3.52 2.24
C CYS A 37 -13.62 3.32 2.86
N LYS A 38 -14.42 2.40 2.32
CA LYS A 38 -15.74 2.06 2.84
C LYS A 38 -15.85 0.59 3.25
N ASP A 39 -14.88 0.10 4.02
CA ASP A 39 -14.83 -1.31 4.45
C ASP A 39 -16.05 -1.72 5.28
N PHE A 40 -16.75 -0.77 5.91
CA PHE A 40 -18.04 -1.00 6.56
C PHE A 40 -19.16 -1.46 5.61
N GLN A 41 -18.93 -1.39 4.29
CA GLN A 41 -19.83 -1.89 3.26
C GLN A 41 -19.50 -3.33 2.85
N LEU A 42 -18.40 -3.92 3.32
CA LEU A 42 -18.08 -5.33 3.07
C LEU A 42 -19.23 -6.22 3.55
N ARG A 43 -19.55 -7.25 2.77
CA ARG A 43 -20.71 -8.13 3.05
C ARG A 43 -20.49 -8.99 4.29
N ASP A 44 -19.27 -9.46 4.45
CA ASP A 44 -18.81 -10.29 5.55
C ASP A 44 -17.69 -9.57 6.32
N SER A 45 -17.03 -10.29 7.23
CA SER A 45 -15.94 -9.71 8.00
C SER A 45 -14.82 -9.20 7.10
N GLU A 46 -14.41 -7.96 7.33
CA GLU A 46 -13.25 -7.32 6.75
C GLU A 46 -12.00 -8.20 6.83
N LYS A 47 -11.86 -8.95 7.92
CA LYS A 47 -10.75 -9.88 8.13
C LYS A 47 -10.68 -10.95 7.03
N GLU A 48 -11.81 -11.45 6.55
CA GLU A 48 -11.84 -12.48 5.50
C GLU A 48 -11.25 -11.94 4.19
N TYR A 49 -11.73 -10.77 3.76
CA TYR A 49 -11.26 -10.09 2.54
C TYR A 49 -9.76 -9.79 2.62
N TYR A 50 -9.29 -9.22 3.73
CA TYR A 50 -7.87 -8.90 3.89
C TYR A 50 -6.99 -10.14 4.00
N VAL A 51 -7.44 -11.20 4.66
CA VAL A 51 -6.70 -12.48 4.69
C VAL A 51 -6.58 -13.04 3.28
N LEU A 52 -7.65 -13.03 2.49
CA LEU A 52 -7.62 -13.50 1.10
C LEU A 52 -6.67 -12.67 0.24
N LEU A 53 -6.73 -11.33 0.33
CA LEU A 53 -5.83 -10.43 -0.40
C LEU A 53 -4.36 -10.70 -0.06
N MET A 54 -4.05 -10.89 1.22
CA MET A 54 -2.70 -11.22 1.67
C MET A 54 -2.26 -12.60 1.16
N GLN A 55 -3.13 -13.61 1.18
CA GLN A 55 -2.85 -14.93 0.64
C GLN A 55 -2.58 -14.88 -0.87
N MET A 56 -3.41 -14.17 -1.63
CA MET A 56 -3.25 -14.03 -3.08
C MET A 56 -1.99 -13.26 -3.44
N THR A 57 -1.65 -12.22 -2.68
CA THR A 57 -0.39 -11.48 -2.84
C THR A 57 0.82 -12.35 -2.54
N GLY A 58 0.77 -13.15 -1.46
CA GLY A 58 1.83 -14.10 -1.13
C GLY A 58 2.01 -15.18 -2.21
N ARG A 59 0.91 -15.68 -2.78
CA ARG A 59 0.95 -16.62 -3.92
C ARG A 59 1.57 -15.97 -5.15
N LEU A 60 1.19 -14.74 -5.48
CA LEU A 60 1.78 -13.97 -6.59
C LEU A 60 3.29 -13.81 -6.40
N ALA A 61 3.72 -13.39 -5.20
CA ALA A 61 5.12 -13.26 -4.85
C ALA A 61 5.88 -14.58 -4.99
N GLY A 62 5.30 -15.69 -4.52
CA GLY A 62 5.89 -17.02 -4.65
C GLY A 62 5.99 -17.50 -6.10
N VAL A 63 4.94 -17.29 -6.91
CA VAL A 63 4.94 -17.63 -8.34
C VAL A 63 6.01 -16.82 -9.09
N HIS A 64 6.11 -15.53 -8.82
CA HIS A 64 7.17 -14.66 -9.34
C HIS A 64 8.57 -15.16 -8.94
N LYS A 65 8.85 -15.33 -7.65
CA LYS A 65 10.18 -15.75 -7.17
C LYS A 65 10.57 -17.16 -7.60
N SER A 66 9.60 -18.02 -7.92
CA SER A 66 9.84 -19.35 -8.48
C SER A 66 10.06 -19.37 -10.00
N GLY A 67 10.03 -18.20 -10.68
CA GLY A 67 10.16 -18.12 -12.14
C GLY A 67 8.96 -18.66 -12.91
N ARG A 68 7.81 -18.85 -12.24
CA ARG A 68 6.59 -19.43 -12.81
C ARG A 68 5.55 -18.38 -13.24
N PHE A 69 5.83 -17.10 -13.04
CA PHE A 69 4.89 -16.03 -13.40
C PHE A 69 4.84 -15.79 -14.91
N GLY A 70 5.96 -15.96 -15.60
CA GLY A 70 6.08 -15.76 -17.04
C GLY A 70 7.53 -15.62 -17.46
N ASN A 71 7.74 -15.23 -18.71
CA ASN A 71 9.07 -14.88 -19.22
C ASN A 71 9.57 -13.59 -18.55
N GLU A 72 10.79 -13.62 -18.00
CA GLU A 72 11.37 -12.51 -17.23
C GLU A 72 11.55 -11.23 -18.05
N ASP A 73 11.87 -11.35 -19.35
CA ASP A 73 12.01 -10.18 -20.24
C ASP A 73 10.66 -9.49 -20.44
N ALA A 74 9.59 -10.27 -20.63
CA ALA A 74 8.24 -9.75 -20.76
C ALA A 74 7.76 -9.08 -19.46
N VAL A 75 8.03 -9.69 -18.31
CA VAL A 75 7.72 -9.12 -16.99
C VAL A 75 8.48 -7.80 -16.80
N SER A 76 9.79 -7.82 -17.07
CA SER A 76 10.69 -6.68 -16.98
C SER A 76 10.32 -5.51 -17.89
N ALA A 77 9.76 -5.78 -19.07
CA ALA A 77 9.38 -4.77 -20.04
C ALA A 77 8.03 -4.10 -19.73
N ASN A 78 7.13 -4.81 -19.03
CA ASN A 78 5.74 -4.36 -18.83
C ASN A 78 5.43 -3.95 -17.39
N LEU A 79 6.19 -4.40 -16.40
CA LEU A 79 6.00 -4.03 -15.00
C LEU A 79 7.10 -3.07 -14.56
N THR A 80 6.72 -2.05 -13.79
CA THR A 80 7.64 -1.00 -13.32
C THR A 80 8.77 -1.61 -12.50
N LYS A 81 10.00 -1.48 -12.99
CA LYS A 81 11.20 -1.75 -12.18
C LYS A 81 11.43 -0.60 -11.19
N PRO A 82 11.99 -0.89 -10.00
CA PRO A 82 12.58 0.14 -9.16
C PRO A 82 13.55 1.02 -9.98
N PRO A 83 13.69 2.32 -9.67
CA PRO A 83 14.55 3.24 -10.41
C PRO A 83 16.03 2.84 -10.30
N ALA A 84 16.59 2.21 -11.35
CA ALA A 84 17.90 1.57 -11.36
C ALA A 84 18.07 0.49 -10.27
N GLY A 85 18.80 -0.59 -10.54
CA GLY A 85 19.08 -1.59 -9.51
C GLY A 85 20.02 -1.04 -8.41
N PRO A 86 20.48 -1.90 -7.48
CA PRO A 86 21.35 -1.50 -6.39
C PRO A 86 22.65 -0.81 -6.83
N GLU A 87 23.01 -0.91 -8.11
CA GLU A 87 24.17 -0.26 -8.72
C GLU A 87 24.13 1.28 -8.72
N ASN A 88 22.96 1.91 -8.52
CA ASN A 88 22.88 3.38 -8.50
C ASN A 88 22.03 3.92 -7.33
N PRO A 89 22.58 3.96 -6.10
CA PRO A 89 21.88 4.51 -4.94
C PRO A 89 21.39 5.95 -5.13
N MET A 90 22.13 6.76 -5.90
CA MET A 90 21.76 8.17 -6.15
C MET A 90 20.45 8.31 -6.92
N ALA A 91 20.03 7.31 -7.70
CA ALA A 91 18.73 7.29 -8.37
C ALA A 91 17.54 7.25 -7.39
N TYR A 92 17.78 6.85 -6.14
CA TYR A 92 16.80 6.83 -5.04
C TYR A 92 16.81 8.09 -4.19
N GLY A 93 17.61 9.11 -4.56
CA GLY A 93 17.75 10.34 -3.77
C GLY A 93 18.68 10.20 -2.55
N PHE A 94 19.52 9.16 -2.52
CA PHE A 94 20.58 8.97 -1.52
C PHE A 94 21.43 10.25 -1.40
N ASN A 95 21.75 10.68 -0.18
CA ASN A 95 22.59 11.86 0.04
C ASN A 95 23.76 11.52 1.00
N PRO A 96 24.97 11.25 0.49
CA PRO A 96 26.07 10.76 1.32
C PRO A 96 26.64 11.83 2.27
N VAL A 97 26.31 13.11 2.06
CA VAL A 97 26.88 14.22 2.83
C VAL A 97 25.84 14.96 3.68
N GLY A 98 24.60 14.49 3.72
CA GLY A 98 23.52 15.16 4.45
C GLY A 98 22.22 14.37 4.48
N SER A 99 21.12 15.05 4.80
CA SER A 99 19.77 14.47 4.76
C SER A 99 19.34 14.18 3.32
N SER A 100 18.77 13.00 3.06
CA SER A 100 18.15 12.66 1.78
C SER A 100 16.71 13.17 1.65
N GLY A 101 16.04 13.43 2.77
CA GLY A 101 14.69 13.99 2.77
C GLY A 101 14.63 15.51 2.76
N GLU A 102 13.45 16.03 3.10
CA GLU A 102 13.16 17.46 3.08
C GLU A 102 13.96 18.24 4.14
N ALA A 103 14.05 19.56 3.97
CA ALA A 103 14.61 20.43 4.99
C ALA A 103 13.90 20.24 6.33
N VAL A 104 14.69 20.07 7.41
CA VAL A 104 14.20 19.71 8.75
C VAL A 104 13.07 20.61 9.23
N GLU A 105 13.20 21.92 9.06
CA GLU A 105 12.16 22.89 9.47
C GLU A 105 10.85 22.73 8.71
N SER A 106 10.91 22.41 7.40
CA SER A 106 9.71 22.14 6.59
C SER A 106 9.02 20.86 7.08
N TYR A 107 9.80 19.80 7.28
CA TYR A 107 9.28 18.51 7.70
C TYR A 107 8.73 18.58 9.13
N LYS A 108 9.42 19.26 10.04
CA LYS A 108 8.97 19.48 11.42
C LYS A 108 7.61 20.17 11.47
N ARG A 109 7.36 21.19 10.63
CA ARG A 109 6.02 21.84 10.57
C ARG A 109 4.91 20.86 10.19
N LYS A 110 5.18 19.90 9.28
CA LYS A 110 4.22 18.84 8.94
C LYS A 110 3.97 17.92 10.12
N LEU A 111 5.02 17.56 10.86
CA LEU A 111 4.91 16.75 12.07
C LEU A 111 4.13 17.48 13.17
N ASP A 112 4.38 18.78 13.37
CA ASP A 112 3.65 19.60 14.35
C ASP A 112 2.14 19.63 14.03
N VAL A 113 1.75 19.67 12.74
CA VAL A 113 0.34 19.54 12.32
C VAL A 113 -0.22 18.16 12.67
N GLY A 114 0.55 17.09 12.44
CA GLY A 114 0.16 15.73 12.81
C GLY A 114 -0.02 15.56 14.32
N VAL A 115 0.95 16.01 15.11
CA VAL A 115 0.91 16.00 16.58
C VAL A 115 -0.28 16.76 17.10
N LYS A 116 -0.55 17.96 16.58
CA LYS A 116 -1.75 18.72 16.92
C LYS A 116 -3.03 17.96 16.56
N PHE A 117 -3.05 17.29 15.41
CA PHE A 117 -4.23 16.56 14.96
C PHE A 117 -4.59 15.41 15.91
N PHE A 118 -3.65 14.50 16.20
CA PHE A 118 -3.95 13.36 17.08
C PHE A 118 -3.87 13.70 18.58
N GLY A 119 -3.19 14.78 18.96
CA GLY A 119 -3.07 15.25 20.34
C GLY A 119 -4.23 16.13 20.80
N GLU A 120 -4.76 16.98 19.93
CA GLU A 120 -5.76 18.00 20.27
C GLU A 120 -7.06 17.86 19.46
N THR A 121 -6.97 17.89 18.13
CA THR A 121 -8.15 18.01 17.25
C THR A 121 -9.03 16.77 17.25
N ALA A 122 -8.42 15.58 17.17
CA ALA A 122 -9.10 14.31 17.00
C ALA A 122 -8.68 13.29 18.07
N SER A 123 -8.24 13.76 19.24
CA SER A 123 -7.69 12.92 20.32
C SER A 123 -8.57 11.75 20.71
N VAL A 124 -9.90 11.90 20.64
CA VAL A 124 -10.88 10.85 20.94
C VAL A 124 -10.87 9.67 19.97
N VAL A 125 -10.29 9.84 18.77
CA VAL A 125 -10.18 8.80 17.73
C VAL A 125 -8.89 7.99 17.89
N PHE A 126 -7.91 8.49 18.66
CA PHE A 126 -6.63 7.85 18.87
C PHE A 126 -6.56 7.17 20.25
N PRO A 127 -5.71 6.15 20.41
CA PRO A 127 -5.43 5.58 21.73
C PRO A 127 -4.90 6.66 22.70
N PRO A 128 -5.24 6.63 24.00
CA PRO A 128 -4.82 7.65 24.95
C PRO A 128 -3.30 7.89 25.01
N TYR A 129 -2.50 6.84 24.82
CA TYR A 129 -1.03 6.98 24.82
C TYR A 129 -0.52 7.87 23.68
N ALA A 130 -1.29 8.05 22.59
CA ALA A 130 -0.87 8.90 21.48
C ALA A 130 -0.87 10.39 21.87
N THR A 131 -1.69 10.79 22.85
CA THR A 131 -1.73 12.18 23.33
C THR A 131 -0.63 12.47 24.35
N GLU A 132 0.11 11.45 24.82
CA GLU A 132 1.22 11.63 25.77
C GLU A 132 2.43 12.28 25.09
N GLN A 133 3.07 13.21 25.80
CA GLN A 133 4.27 13.90 25.31
C GLN A 133 5.39 12.92 24.93
N SER A 134 5.56 11.85 25.73
CA SER A 134 6.55 10.79 25.48
C SER A 134 6.36 10.12 24.11
N PHE A 135 5.11 9.88 23.71
CA PHE A 135 4.77 9.32 22.41
C PHE A 135 5.02 10.35 21.30
N GLN A 136 4.58 11.60 21.49
CA GLN A 136 4.75 12.68 20.50
C GLN A 136 6.24 12.96 20.22
N ASP A 137 7.08 12.95 21.25
CA ASP A 137 8.53 13.11 21.15
C ASP A 137 9.16 11.95 20.37
N LYS A 138 8.73 10.71 20.68
CA LYS A 138 9.19 9.52 19.96
C LYS A 138 8.75 9.56 18.49
N PHE A 139 7.48 9.87 18.23
CA PHE A 139 6.91 10.00 16.89
C PHE A 139 7.69 11.01 16.05
N THR A 140 7.91 12.20 16.62
CA THR A 140 8.65 13.28 15.97
C THR A 140 10.09 12.88 15.68
N ARG A 141 10.80 12.33 16.67
CA ARG A 141 12.18 11.85 16.50
C ARG A 141 12.26 10.77 15.42
N THR A 142 11.37 9.77 15.46
CA THR A 142 11.36 8.67 14.49
C THR A 142 11.12 9.18 13.07
N LEU A 143 10.16 10.08 12.86
CA LEU A 143 9.87 10.59 11.52
C LEU A 143 10.93 11.57 11.02
N LEU A 144 11.58 12.34 11.91
CA LEU A 144 12.76 13.13 11.52
C LEU A 144 13.94 12.25 11.13
N THR A 145 14.17 11.13 11.84
CA THR A 145 15.16 10.13 11.43
C THR A 145 14.79 9.52 10.09
N TRP A 146 13.53 9.14 9.89
CA TRP A 146 13.06 8.62 8.60
C TRP A 146 13.27 9.63 7.47
N ASN A 147 12.93 10.91 7.69
CA ASN A 147 13.17 11.98 6.72
C ASN A 147 14.66 12.13 6.40
N ALA A 148 15.53 12.12 7.41
CA ALA A 148 16.97 12.21 7.20
C ALA A 148 17.53 11.10 6.31
N TYR A 149 16.90 9.93 6.33
CA TYR A 149 17.33 8.72 5.61
C TYR A 149 16.34 8.24 4.54
N SER A 150 15.42 9.09 4.07
CA SER A 150 14.33 8.65 3.18
C SER A 150 14.81 8.01 1.87
N GLY A 151 15.85 8.56 1.24
CA GLY A 151 16.46 7.99 0.03
C GLY A 151 17.18 6.66 0.28
N GLU A 152 17.89 6.56 1.41
CA GLU A 152 18.56 5.35 1.86
C GLU A 152 17.54 4.24 2.14
N ILE A 153 16.42 4.57 2.81
CA ILE A 153 15.34 3.63 3.10
C ILE A 153 14.69 3.12 1.81
N GLU A 154 14.41 4.00 0.85
CA GLU A 154 13.87 3.59 -0.45
C GLU A 154 14.83 2.70 -1.24
N TYR A 155 16.14 3.00 -1.19
CA TYR A 155 17.17 2.14 -1.75
C TYR A 155 17.21 0.76 -1.07
N PHE A 156 17.28 0.71 0.27
CA PHE A 156 17.41 -0.54 1.01
C PHE A 156 16.18 -1.44 0.88
N LYS A 157 14.99 -0.89 0.65
CA LYS A 157 13.78 -1.66 0.36
C LYS A 157 13.90 -2.55 -0.88
N VAL A 158 14.76 -2.17 -1.84
CA VAL A 158 14.92 -2.87 -3.11
C VAL A 158 16.35 -3.36 -3.37
N SER A 159 17.28 -3.12 -2.45
CA SER A 159 18.70 -3.42 -2.64
C SER A 159 19.02 -4.92 -2.67
N SER A 160 18.09 -5.76 -2.18
CA SER A 160 18.20 -7.21 -2.26
C SER A 160 17.01 -7.79 -3.00
N ALA A 161 17.32 -8.47 -4.10
CA ALA A 161 16.31 -9.16 -4.90
C ALA A 161 15.53 -10.22 -4.11
N ASP A 162 16.07 -10.72 -2.99
CA ASP A 162 15.38 -11.71 -2.14
C ASP A 162 14.21 -11.11 -1.36
N TYR A 163 14.23 -9.79 -1.11
CA TYR A 163 13.14 -9.07 -0.45
C TYR A 163 12.18 -8.40 -1.43
N VAL A 164 12.40 -8.54 -2.73
CA VAL A 164 11.57 -7.93 -3.78
C VAL A 164 10.79 -9.00 -4.52
N ALA A 165 9.47 -8.83 -4.57
CA ALA A 165 8.60 -9.66 -5.39
C ALA A 165 7.45 -8.83 -5.99
N LEU A 166 6.85 -9.34 -7.07
CA LEU A 166 5.64 -8.75 -7.63
C LEU A 166 4.50 -8.81 -6.61
N GLY A 167 3.78 -7.70 -6.50
CA GLY A 167 2.66 -7.53 -5.59
C GLY A 167 1.76 -6.38 -6.02
N HIS A 168 0.67 -6.19 -5.29
CA HIS A 168 -0.23 -5.04 -5.48
C HIS A 168 0.13 -3.93 -4.49
N ASN A 169 0.35 -2.71 -4.98
CA ASN A 169 0.92 -1.63 -4.18
C ASN A 169 0.00 -1.09 -3.07
N ASN A 170 -1.32 -1.22 -3.24
CA ASN A 170 -2.29 -0.49 -2.43
C ASN A 170 -3.21 -1.39 -1.60
N LEU A 171 -3.16 -2.72 -1.73
CA LEU A 171 -3.93 -3.79 -1.03
C LEU A 171 -5.37 -3.49 -0.51
N ASN A 172 -6.01 -2.44 -0.98
CA ASN A 172 -7.36 -2.08 -0.56
C ASN A 172 -8.37 -2.93 -1.34
N VAL A 173 -9.47 -3.27 -0.67
CA VAL A 173 -10.55 -4.11 -1.20
C VAL A 173 -11.19 -3.55 -2.48
N ASP A 174 -11.15 -2.24 -2.70
CA ASP A 174 -11.64 -1.57 -3.92
C ASP A 174 -10.83 -1.90 -5.18
N ASN A 175 -9.66 -2.54 -5.05
CA ASN A 175 -8.80 -2.92 -6.17
C ASN A 175 -8.86 -4.43 -6.51
N ALA A 176 -9.85 -5.15 -5.98
CA ALA A 176 -9.98 -6.59 -6.17
C ALA A 176 -11.41 -7.00 -6.53
N TYR A 177 -11.53 -8.19 -7.12
CA TYR A 177 -12.80 -8.84 -7.40
C TYR A 177 -12.95 -10.04 -6.49
N PHE A 178 -14.14 -10.18 -5.89
CA PHE A 178 -14.43 -11.25 -4.94
C PHE A 178 -15.60 -12.09 -5.46
N TRP A 179 -15.50 -13.39 -5.25
CA TRP A 179 -16.56 -14.36 -5.48
C TRP A 179 -16.36 -15.54 -4.54
N ARG A 180 -17.38 -16.39 -4.41
CA ARG A 180 -17.37 -17.58 -3.55
C ARG A 180 -17.65 -18.83 -4.38
N ASP A 181 -17.26 -20.01 -3.88
CA ASP A 181 -17.63 -21.31 -4.46
C ASP A 181 -19.00 -21.81 -3.99
#